data_AF-A0A087SIN6-F1
#
_entry.id   AF-A0A087SIN6-F1
#
_cell.length_a   1.000
_cell.length_b   1.000
_cell.length_c   1.000
_cell.angle_alpha   90.00
_cell.angle_beta   90.00
_cell.angle_gamma   90.00
#
_symmetry.space_group_name_H-M   'P 1'
#
loop_
_entity.id
_entity.type
_entity.pdbx_description
1 polymer ?
#
loop_
_entity_poly.entity_id
_entity_poly.type
_entity_poly.pdbx_seq_one_letter_code
_entity_poly.pdbx_strand_id
1 'polypeptide(L)'
;MERRIGAGAPVYLAAVLEYLAAEVLELAGNAARDNKKTRIVPRHIQLAVRNDEELSKLLAGVTIAEGGVLPNIQSVLLPKKTGKKDE
;
A
#
# COMPACT_ATOMS: atom_id res chain seq x y z
N MET A 1 34.69 27.14 -2.30
CA MET A 1 33.30 27.59 -2.51
C MET A 1 32.40 26.60 -1.78
N GLU A 2 31.64 27.06 -0.80
CA GLU A 2 30.73 26.20 -0.02
C GLU A 2 29.48 25.89 -0.84
N ARG A 3 29.07 24.62 -0.88
CA ARG A 3 27.78 24.23 -1.47
C ARG A 3 26.68 24.65 -0.50
N ARG A 4 25.76 25.51 -0.94
CA ARG A 4 24.64 25.99 -0.12
C ARG A 4 23.35 25.32 -0.56
N ILE A 5 22.49 25.04 0.42
CA ILE A 5 21.10 24.60 0.22
C ILE A 5 20.21 25.83 0.41
N GLY A 6 19.28 26.08 -0.51
CA GLY A 6 18.35 27.20 -0.41
C GLY A 6 17.42 27.05 0.79
N ALA A 7 17.06 28.16 1.45
CA ALA A 7 16.23 28.13 2.66
C ALA A 7 14.85 27.48 2.47
N GLY A 8 14.29 27.55 1.26
CA GLY A 8 13.01 26.90 0.93
C GLY A 8 13.08 25.39 0.64
N ALA A 9 14.27 24.86 0.35
CA ALA A 9 14.44 23.44 0.04
C ALA A 9 13.99 22.49 1.18
N PRO A 10 14.38 22.69 2.47
CA PRO A 10 13.90 21.83 3.54
C PRO A 10 12.39 21.95 3.78
N VAL A 11 11.80 23.13 3.58
CA VAL A 11 10.36 23.34 3.75
C VAL A 11 9.58 22.57 2.68
N TYR A 12 9.99 22.69 1.41
CA TYR A 12 9.34 21.99 0.32
C TYR A 12 9.47 20.47 0.47
N LEU A 13 10.67 19.98 0.80
CA LEU A 13 10.89 18.55 1.03
C LEU A 13 10.05 18.04 2.21
N ALA A 14 9.99 18.76 3.32
CA ALA A 14 9.17 18.38 4.48
C ALA A 14 7.69 18.26 4.11
N ALA A 15 7.14 19.22 3.36
CA ALA A 15 5.75 19.18 2.90
C ALA A 15 5.46 17.96 2.02
N VAL A 16 6.37 17.62 1.10
CA VAL A 16 6.23 16.43 0.24
C VAL A 16 6.30 15.14 1.06
N LEU A 17 7.22 15.06 2.03
CA LEU A 17 7.33 13.90 2.92
C LEU A 17 6.09 13.74 3.81
N GLU A 18 5.54 14.83 4.33
CA GLU A 18 4.32 14.85 5.13
C GLU A 18 3.11 14.37 4.31
N TYR A 19 2.96 14.89 3.09
CA TYR A 19 1.89 14.49 2.18
C TYR A 19 1.92 12.98 1.89
N LEU A 20 3.08 12.45 1.51
CA LEU A 20 3.24 11.02 1.22
C LEU A 20 2.99 10.14 2.46
N ALA A 21 3.45 10.58 3.64
CA ALA A 21 3.20 9.87 4.88
C ALA A 21 1.71 9.84 5.23
N ALA A 22 1.01 10.97 5.07
CA ALA A 22 -0.43 11.08 5.32
C ALA A 22 -1.24 10.16 4.39
N GLU A 23 -0.93 10.15 3.09
CA GLU A 23 -1.60 9.30 2.09
C GLU A 23 -1.47 7.81 2.44
N VAL A 24 -0.26 7.34 2.73
CA VAL A 24 -0.01 5.94 3.13
C VAL A 24 -0.73 5.60 4.44
N LEU A 25 -0.72 6.50 5.42
CA LEU A 25 -1.36 6.28 6.72
C LEU A 25 -2.89 6.24 6.62
N GLU A 26 -3.49 7.08 5.79
CA GLU A 26 -4.94 7.09 5.55
C GLU A 26 -5.40 5.75 4.96
N LEU A 27 -4.75 5.31 3.87
CA LEU A 27 -5.09 4.05 3.21
C LEU A 27 -4.79 2.83 4.10
N ALA A 28 -3.67 2.84 4.83
CA ALA A 28 -3.33 1.76 5.76
C ALA A 28 -4.26 1.75 6.99
N GLY A 29 -4.74 2.91 7.43
CA GLY A 29 -5.76 3.06 8.46
C GLY A 29 -7.09 2.47 8.03
N ASN A 30 -7.52 2.76 6.80
CA ASN A 30 -8.70 2.15 6.19
C ASN A 30 -8.55 0.62 6.09
N ALA A 31 -7.41 0.12 5.61
CA ALA A 31 -7.13 -1.32 5.58
C ALA A 31 -7.12 -1.97 6.98
N ALA A 32 -6.62 -1.26 8.01
CA ALA A 32 -6.67 -1.75 9.39
C ALA A 32 -8.11 -1.86 9.90
N ARG A 33 -8.93 -0.83 9.62
CA ARG A 33 -10.36 -0.78 9.99
C ARG A 33 -11.13 -1.90 9.31
N ASP A 34 -10.90 -2.16 8.04
CA ASP A 34 -11.55 -3.24 7.27
C ASP A 34 -11.20 -4.61 7.84
N ASN A 35 -9.98 -4.77 8.36
CA ASN A 35 -9.53 -5.96 9.10
C ASN A 35 -9.96 -5.97 10.57
N LYS A 36 -10.85 -5.05 10.99
CA LYS A 36 -11.36 -4.90 12.36
C LYS A 36 -10.24 -4.73 13.40
N LYS A 37 -9.18 -4.01 13.04
CA LYS A 37 -8.04 -3.67 13.90
C LYS A 37 -7.97 -2.16 14.08
N THR A 38 -7.52 -1.73 15.26
CA THR A 38 -7.28 -0.31 15.59
C THR A 38 -5.83 0.13 15.40
N ARG A 39 -4.92 -0.84 15.21
CA ARG A 39 -3.48 -0.60 15.01
C ARG A 39 -3.07 -0.98 13.60
N ILE A 40 -2.33 -0.09 12.94
CA ILE A 40 -1.66 -0.35 11.67
C ILE A 40 -0.51 -1.34 11.91
N VAL A 41 -0.43 -2.39 11.09
CA VAL A 41 0.65 -3.39 11.08
C VAL A 41 1.20 -3.49 9.66
N PRO A 42 2.37 -4.12 9.42
CA PRO A 42 2.99 -4.15 8.09
C PRO A 42 2.07 -4.70 6.97
N ARG A 43 1.20 -5.67 7.29
CA ARG A 43 0.16 -6.14 6.37
C ARG A 43 -0.75 -5.03 5.85
N HIS A 44 -1.19 -4.11 6.71
CA HIS A 44 -2.09 -3.02 6.31
C HIS A 44 -1.37 -2.04 5.38
N ILE A 45 -0.09 -1.75 5.64
CA ILE A 45 0.75 -0.91 4.77
C ILE A 45 0.92 -1.58 3.40
N GLN A 46 1.21 -2.88 3.36
CA GLN A 46 1.32 -3.62 2.10
C GLN A 46 0.01 -3.61 1.31
N LEU A 47 -1.14 -3.81 1.97
CA LEU A 47 -2.44 -3.76 1.31
C LEU A 47 -2.74 -2.36 0.76
N ALA A 48 -2.46 -1.30 1.52
CA ALA A 48 -2.62 0.08 1.06
C ALA A 48 -1.76 0.38 -0.17
N VAL A 49 -0.45 0.12 -0.08
CA VAL A 49 0.51 0.40 -1.15
C VAL A 49 0.23 -0.40 -2.42
N ARG A 50 -0.17 -1.68 -2.31
CA ARG A 50 -0.35 -2.54 -3.49
C ARG A 50 -1.71 -2.41 -4.16
N ASN A 51 -2.73 -1.92 -3.45
CA ASN A 51 -4.05 -1.64 -4.04
C ASN A 51 -4.12 -0.24 -4.66
N ASP A 52 -3.24 0.68 -4.28
CA ASP A 52 -3.13 2.00 -4.91
C ASP A 52 -2.12 2.00 -6.07
N GLU A 53 -2.53 2.51 -7.24
CA GLU A 53 -1.70 2.46 -8.45
C GLU A 53 -0.43 3.31 -8.33
N GLU A 54 -0.57 4.52 -7.80
CA GLU A 54 0.53 5.50 -7.72
C GLU A 54 1.57 5.06 -6.69
N LEU A 55 1.13 4.64 -5.50
CA LEU A 55 2.01 4.11 -4.45
C LEU A 55 2.65 2.79 -4.87
N SER A 56 1.93 1.90 -5.56
CA SER A 56 2.51 0.65 -6.05
C SER A 56 3.62 0.91 -7.05
N LYS A 57 3.45 1.90 -7.94
CA LYS A 57 4.47 2.34 -8.89
C LYS A 57 5.65 3.02 -8.19
N LEU A 58 5.40 3.94 -7.25
CA LEU A 58 6.42 4.63 -6.47
C LEU A 58 7.29 3.65 -5.67
N LEU A 59 6.67 2.57 -5.16
CA LEU A 59 7.30 1.56 -4.29
C LEU A 59 7.46 0.19 -4.97
N ALA A 60 7.60 0.16 -6.30
CA ALA A 60 7.68 -1.09 -7.07
C ALA A 60 8.88 -1.97 -6.68
N GLY A 61 10.03 -1.36 -6.38
CA GLY A 61 11.25 -2.05 -5.97
C GLY A 61 11.43 -2.22 -4.45
N VAL A 62 10.46 -1.80 -3.65
CA VAL A 62 10.56 -1.80 -2.17
C VAL A 62 9.88 -3.04 -1.60
N THR A 63 10.58 -3.76 -0.72
CA THR A 63 10.01 -4.86 0.05
C THR A 63 9.52 -4.35 1.41
N ILE A 64 8.24 -4.56 1.70
CA ILE A 64 7.67 -4.31 3.03
C ILE A 64 7.76 -5.62 3.82
N ALA A 65 8.67 -5.64 4.80
CA ALA A 65 8.83 -6.77 5.71
C ALA A 65 7.50 -7.10 6.39
N GLU A 66 7.18 -8.40 6.52
CA GLU A 66 5.92 -8.90 7.11
C GLU A 66 4.63 -8.44 6.38
N GLY A 67 4.73 -7.87 5.19
CA GLY A 67 3.57 -7.37 4.43
C GLY A 67 2.75 -8.46 3.73
N GLY A 68 3.40 -9.57 3.33
CA GLY A 68 2.79 -10.60 2.47
C GLY A 68 2.43 -10.06 1.07
N VAL A 69 1.44 -10.67 0.42
CA VAL A 69 1.00 -10.29 -0.95
C VAL A 69 -0.52 -10.10 -1.04
N LEU A 70 -0.99 -9.40 -2.07
CA LEU A 70 -2.42 -9.35 -2.37
C LEU A 70 -2.93 -10.77 -2.68
N PRO A 71 -4.06 -11.22 -2.10
CA PRO A 71 -4.66 -12.48 -2.48
C PRO A 71 -5.07 -12.44 -3.94
N ASN A 72 -4.43 -13.27 -4.77
CA ASN A 72 -4.74 -13.38 -6.18
C ASN A 72 -4.52 -14.83 -6.63
N ILE A 73 -5.57 -15.46 -7.14
CA ILE A 73 -5.54 -16.82 -7.68
C ILE A 73 -5.86 -16.72 -9.16
N GLN A 74 -4.93 -17.16 -10.02
CA GLN A 74 -5.17 -17.22 -11.46
C GLN A 74 -6.39 -18.09 -11.75
N SER A 75 -7.27 -17.63 -12.64
CA SER A 75 -8.56 -18.29 -12.91
C SER A 75 -8.42 -19.75 -13.34
N VAL A 76 -7.33 -20.10 -14.02
CA VAL A 76 -6.98 -21.48 -14.42
C VAL A 76 -6.75 -22.43 -13.24
N LEU A 77 -6.39 -21.90 -12.08
CA LEU A 77 -6.14 -22.67 -10.85
C LEU A 77 -7.42 -22.90 -10.03
N LEU A 78 -8.52 -22.23 -10.38
CA LEU A 78 -9.80 -22.45 -9.71
C LEU A 78 -10.38 -23.81 -10.12
N PRO A 79 -11.03 -24.53 -9.19
CA PRO A 79 -11.70 -25.77 -9.51
C PRO A 79 -12.75 -25.52 -10.61
N LYS A 80 -12.83 -26.43 -11.59
CA LYS A 80 -13.89 -26.39 -12.60
C LYS A 80 -15.23 -26.45 -11.88
N LYS A 81 -16.18 -25.57 -12.25
CA LYS A 81 -17.54 -25.57 -11.68
C LYS A 81 -18.15 -26.98 -11.75
N THR A 82 -18.25 -27.66 -10.62
CA THR A 82 -19.08 -28.85 -10.45
C THR A 82 -20.38 -28.42 -9.79
N GLY A 83 -21.44 -28.27 -10.59
CA GLY A 83 -22.76 -27.92 -10.07
C GLY A 83 -23.78 -27.57 -11.15
N LYS A 84 -24.34 -28.59 -11.82
CA LYS A 84 -25.76 -28.58 -12.15
C LYS A 84 -26.52 -28.83 -10.84
N LYS A 85 -27.43 -27.94 -10.47
CA LYS A 85 -28.66 -28.30 -9.77
C LYS A 85 -29.79 -27.81 -10.66
N ASP A 86 -30.24 -28.72 -11.52
CA ASP A 86 -31.56 -28.65 -12.11
C ASP A 86 -32.52 -29.09 -10.98
N GLU A 87 -33.17 -28.11 -10.34
CA GLU A 87 -34.45 -28.25 -9.62
C GLU A 87 -35.27 -26.98 -9.89
#